data_AF-A0A5R8L493-F1
#
_entry.id   AF-A0A5R8L493-F1
#
_cell.length_a   1.000
_cell.length_b   1.000
_cell.length_c   1.000
_cell.angle_alpha   90.00
_cell.angle_beta   90.00
_cell.angle_gamma   90.00
#
_symmetry.space_group_name_H-M   'P 1'
#
loop_
_entity.id
_entity.type
_entity.pdbx_description
1 polymer ?
#
loop_
_entity_poly.entity_id
_entity_poly.type
_entity_poly.pdbx_seq_one_letter_code
_entity_poly.pdbx_strand_id
1 'polypeptide(L)'
;MIAAVWRDCLVPTGVGGPLRTLGVSETMFDDLARGLSDLSTRVTLAALDALRGTRLLLHAAGVTADDGRVLALVGPSGRGKTTAATHLGRHFGYVSDESVAVDLDLAVWPYRKPLSVIVDGKPFKQQIAPSDLGLRPLPDAPLRLAGITLLERQPDTDDPGVRTVDLVDAICELTPQISYLPELPSPLQYIARIVDQVGAVTRLVYRDAAELPAMVTAMFASRPAAAQEWSVAPRPAQTGPWRCAEVDDAILVEGRACILRDGVVTALDHRGCLVWRMCLEGATSEQITAAAITAFGAPADGAAEELIAETLDDLRTHGFVSPA
;
A
#
# COMPACT_ATOMS: atom_id res chain seq x y z
N MET A 1 18.72 2.37 29.42
CA MET A 1 17.29 2.74 29.40
C MET A 1 16.73 2.72 27.97
N ILE A 2 17.22 3.54 27.03
CA ILE A 2 16.81 3.49 25.60
C ILE A 2 16.96 2.06 25.03
N ALA A 3 18.12 1.44 25.20
CA ALA A 3 18.38 0.07 24.74
C ALA A 3 17.38 -0.97 25.29
N ALA A 4 16.84 -0.78 26.50
CA ALA A 4 15.87 -1.71 27.08
C ALA A 4 14.52 -1.63 26.37
N VAL A 5 14.09 -0.43 25.98
CA VAL A 5 12.83 -0.21 25.25
C VAL A 5 12.96 -0.65 23.78
N TRP A 6 14.15 -0.50 23.18
CA TRP A 6 14.43 -0.84 21.78
C TRP A 6 14.98 -2.25 21.54
N ARG A 7 15.15 -3.07 22.60
CA ARG A 7 15.86 -4.36 22.54
C ARG A 7 15.42 -5.31 21.44
N ASP A 8 14.14 -5.28 21.06
CA ASP A 8 13.54 -6.14 20.03
C ASP A 8 13.90 -5.78 18.59
N CYS A 9 14.60 -4.66 18.38
CA CYS A 9 15.08 -4.20 17.07
C CYS A 9 16.55 -3.73 17.12
N LEU A 10 17.30 -4.09 18.17
CA LEU A 10 18.74 -3.88 18.21
C LEU A 10 19.42 -4.86 17.24
N VAL A 11 20.25 -4.32 16.36
CA VAL A 11 21.08 -5.09 15.44
C VAL A 11 22.47 -5.26 16.06
N PRO A 12 23.12 -6.44 15.95
CA PRO A 12 24.49 -6.60 16.42
C PRO A 12 25.43 -5.55 15.82
N THR A 13 26.40 -5.08 16.61
CA THR A 13 27.43 -4.17 16.13
C THR A 13 28.26 -4.84 15.03
N GLY A 14 28.52 -4.12 13.94
CA GLY A 14 29.36 -4.62 12.83
C GLY A 14 28.60 -5.30 11.68
N VAL A 15 27.27 -5.31 11.68
CA VAL A 15 26.48 -5.67 10.49
C VAL A 15 26.70 -4.61 9.42
N GLY A 16 27.25 -5.00 8.27
CA GLY A 16 27.63 -4.11 7.18
C GLY A 16 26.42 -3.39 6.56
N GLY A 17 26.59 -2.09 6.29
CA GLY A 17 25.58 -1.26 5.65
C GLY A 17 25.82 0.23 5.93
N PRO A 18 25.16 1.14 5.18
CA PRO A 18 25.21 2.56 5.47
C PRO A 18 24.58 2.84 6.84
N LEU A 19 25.34 3.45 7.74
CA LEU A 19 24.87 3.85 9.06
C LEU A 19 24.34 5.28 9.02
N ARG A 20 23.17 5.51 9.62
CA ARG A 20 22.66 6.86 9.91
C ARG A 20 22.72 7.11 11.42
N THR A 21 23.37 8.19 11.80
CA THR A 21 23.49 8.59 13.21
C THR A 21 22.48 9.69 13.52
N LEU A 22 21.62 9.47 14.50
CA LEU A 22 20.71 10.50 15.02
C LEU A 22 21.29 11.09 16.31
N GLY A 23 21.63 12.37 16.29
CA GLY A 23 22.07 13.08 17.49
C GLY A 23 20.89 13.28 18.45
N VAL A 24 21.01 12.83 19.69
CA VAL A 24 20.04 13.08 20.75
C VAL A 24 20.67 13.99 21.80
N SER A 25 19.93 14.96 22.33
CA SER A 25 20.40 15.81 23.43
C SER A 25 19.96 15.21 24.77
N GLU A 26 20.68 15.53 25.85
CA GLU A 26 20.28 15.13 27.20
C GLU A 26 18.92 15.76 27.59
N THR A 27 18.72 17.03 27.22
CA THR A 27 17.47 17.78 27.47
C THR A 27 16.23 17.17 26.82
N MET A 28 16.41 16.37 25.75
CA MET A 28 15.32 15.64 25.11
C MET A 28 14.69 14.62 26.06
N PHE A 29 15.44 14.15 27.07
CA PHE A 29 15.03 13.14 28.03
C PHE A 29 14.75 13.71 29.43
N ASP A 30 14.62 15.04 29.57
CA ASP A 30 14.16 15.68 30.82
C ASP A 30 12.79 15.11 31.25
N ASP A 31 11.91 14.85 30.28
CA ASP A 31 10.78 13.94 30.40
C ASP A 31 11.06 12.69 29.54
N LEU A 32 11.32 11.58 30.22
CA LEU A 32 11.68 10.32 29.57
C LEU A 32 10.60 9.82 28.59
N ALA A 33 9.32 9.90 28.97
CA ALA A 33 8.24 9.36 28.14
C ALA A 33 8.11 10.16 26.84
N ARG A 34 8.21 11.50 26.96
CA ARG A 34 8.23 12.40 25.81
C ARG A 34 9.47 12.18 24.94
N GLY A 35 10.66 12.08 25.55
CA GLY A 35 11.92 11.86 24.85
C GLY A 35 11.96 10.54 24.07
N LEU A 36 11.45 9.45 24.66
CA LEU A 36 11.33 8.17 23.97
C LEU A 36 10.33 8.23 22.80
N SER A 37 9.23 8.95 22.97
CA SER A 37 8.24 9.15 21.90
C SER A 37 8.84 9.92 20.72
N ASP A 38 9.56 11.01 20.98
CA ASP A 38 10.22 11.79 19.93
C ASP A 38 11.34 10.98 19.25
N LEU A 39 12.12 10.20 20.02
CA LEU A 39 13.12 9.31 19.45
C LEU A 39 12.49 8.30 18.49
N SER A 40 11.36 7.69 18.86
CA SER A 40 10.63 6.74 18.01
C SER A 40 10.23 7.38 16.68
N THR A 41 9.69 8.60 16.70
CA THR A 41 9.36 9.35 15.47
C THR A 41 10.59 9.59 14.62
N ARG A 42 11.67 10.11 15.23
CA ARG A 42 12.91 10.46 14.51
C ARG A 42 13.59 9.24 13.87
N VAL A 43 13.64 8.11 14.59
CA VAL A 43 14.17 6.84 14.06
C VAL A 43 13.30 6.33 12.92
N THR A 44 11.97 6.39 13.05
CA THR A 44 11.04 5.94 12.00
C THR A 44 11.21 6.76 10.72
N LEU A 45 11.24 8.09 10.83
CA LEU A 45 11.45 8.95 9.66
C LEU A 45 12.82 8.71 9.01
N ALA A 46 13.88 8.56 9.81
CA ALA A 46 15.22 8.28 9.29
C ALA A 46 15.30 6.91 8.61
N ALA A 47 14.60 5.90 9.12
CA ALA A 47 14.52 4.58 8.52
C ALA A 47 13.75 4.60 7.19
N LEU A 48 12.60 5.28 7.13
CA LEU A 48 11.84 5.43 5.88
C LEU A 48 12.63 6.22 4.83
N ASP A 49 13.26 7.33 5.20
CA ASP A 49 14.11 8.11 4.29
C ASP A 49 15.36 7.34 3.83
N ALA A 50 15.86 6.38 4.61
CA ALA A 50 16.95 5.51 4.17
C ALA A 50 16.52 4.48 3.12
N LEU A 51 15.23 4.18 3.01
CA LEU A 51 14.68 3.17 2.09
C LEU A 51 13.88 3.76 0.92
N ARG A 52 13.61 5.08 0.93
CA ARG A 52 12.90 5.79 -0.14
C ARG A 52 13.44 5.45 -1.53
N GLY A 53 12.55 5.26 -2.50
CA GLY A 53 12.88 4.91 -3.88
C GLY A 53 13.48 3.52 -4.10
N THR A 54 13.71 2.72 -3.05
CA THR A 54 14.31 1.37 -3.19
C THR A 54 13.37 0.24 -2.80
N ARG A 55 12.33 0.53 -2.00
CA ARG A 55 11.41 -0.45 -1.42
C ARG A 55 10.01 0.12 -1.33
N LEU A 56 9.01 -0.75 -1.46
CA LEU A 56 7.63 -0.40 -1.15
C LEU A 56 7.50 -0.25 0.37
N LEU A 57 7.20 0.96 0.84
CA LEU A 57 7.08 1.29 2.26
C LEU A 57 5.60 1.40 2.63
N LEU A 58 5.01 0.27 3.02
CA LEU A 58 3.60 0.18 3.41
C LEU A 58 3.44 0.64 4.86
N HIS A 59 2.58 1.63 5.09
CA HIS A 59 2.07 1.98 6.42
C HIS A 59 1.11 0.88 6.88
N ALA A 60 1.67 -0.18 7.44
CA ALA A 60 1.00 -1.44 7.72
C ALA A 60 1.48 -2.04 9.04
N ALA A 61 0.59 -2.81 9.67
CA ALA A 61 1.02 -3.81 10.62
C ALA A 61 1.55 -5.04 9.87
N GLY A 62 2.55 -5.72 10.40
CA GLY A 62 3.11 -6.92 9.82
C GLY A 62 3.14 -8.06 10.83
N VAL A 63 2.70 -9.24 10.40
CA VAL A 63 2.83 -10.48 11.16
C VAL A 63 3.32 -11.62 10.30
N THR A 64 4.04 -12.56 10.90
CA THR A 64 4.65 -13.68 10.19
C THR A 64 4.29 -15.05 10.77
N ALA A 65 4.06 -16.01 9.90
CA ALA A 65 3.97 -17.43 10.24
C ALA A 65 5.37 -17.98 10.60
N ASP A 66 5.40 -19.15 11.22
CA ASP A 66 6.67 -19.77 11.67
C ASP A 66 7.61 -20.11 10.48
N ASP A 67 7.08 -20.21 9.26
CA ASP A 67 7.84 -20.45 8.03
C ASP A 67 8.38 -19.17 7.34
N GLY A 68 8.19 -18.00 7.95
CA GLY A 68 8.70 -16.72 7.44
C GLY A 68 7.77 -16.00 6.46
N ARG A 69 6.61 -16.58 6.10
CA ARG A 69 5.60 -15.86 5.30
C ARG A 69 5.00 -14.71 6.11
N VAL A 70 4.90 -13.53 5.50
CA VAL A 70 4.44 -12.28 6.12
C VAL A 70 3.15 -11.81 5.46
N LEU A 71 2.18 -11.40 6.28
CA LEU A 71 1.05 -10.60 5.80
C LEU A 71 1.25 -9.14 6.21
N ALA A 72 1.16 -8.25 5.22
CA ALA A 72 1.13 -6.80 5.44
C ALA A 72 -0.33 -6.35 5.57
N LEU A 73 -0.71 -5.93 6.77
CA LEU A 73 -2.06 -5.53 7.14
C LEU A 73 -2.17 -4.00 7.10
N VAL A 74 -2.67 -3.51 5.97
CA VAL A 74 -2.81 -2.09 5.67
C VAL A 74 -4.18 -1.61 6.15
N GLY A 75 -4.26 -0.39 6.65
CA GLY A 75 -5.53 0.22 7.01
C GLY A 75 -5.33 1.69 7.38
N PRO A 76 -6.38 2.51 7.39
CA PRO A 76 -6.24 3.93 7.70
C PRO A 76 -5.64 4.15 9.10
N SER A 77 -4.92 5.26 9.29
CA SER A 77 -4.45 5.66 10.62
C SER A 77 -5.64 5.84 11.58
N GLY A 78 -5.48 5.45 12.85
CA GLY A 78 -6.54 5.55 13.86
C GLY A 78 -7.65 4.48 13.81
N ARG A 79 -7.65 3.57 12.83
CA ARG A 79 -8.68 2.50 12.70
C ARG A 79 -8.29 1.16 13.35
N GLY A 80 -7.42 1.19 14.36
CA GLY A 80 -7.10 -0.01 15.15
C GLY A 80 -5.98 -0.90 14.63
N LYS A 81 -5.10 -0.43 13.72
CA LYS A 81 -3.91 -1.20 13.27
C LYS A 81 -3.01 -1.63 14.42
N THR A 82 -2.67 -0.72 15.34
CA THR A 82 -1.87 -1.06 16.52
C THR A 82 -2.56 -2.09 17.40
N THR A 83 -3.89 -2.01 17.55
CA THR A 83 -4.69 -3.02 18.25
C THR A 83 -4.62 -4.37 17.54
N ALA A 84 -4.84 -4.41 16.22
CA ALA A 84 -4.72 -5.62 15.42
C ALA A 84 -3.31 -6.22 15.49
N ALA A 85 -2.26 -5.40 15.34
CA ALA A 85 -0.86 -5.81 15.44
C ALA A 85 -0.53 -6.38 16.82
N THR A 86 -1.04 -5.78 17.90
CA THR A 86 -0.82 -6.25 19.27
C THR A 86 -1.54 -7.57 19.52
N HIS A 87 -2.79 -7.72 19.05
CA HIS A 87 -3.54 -8.97 19.17
C HIS A 87 -2.89 -10.08 18.36
N LEU A 88 -2.66 -9.86 17.07
CA LEU A 88 -2.05 -10.84 16.18
C LEU A 88 -0.61 -11.18 16.57
N GLY A 89 0.17 -10.19 17.03
CA GLY A 89 1.56 -10.38 17.45
C GLY A 89 1.72 -11.28 18.68
N ARG A 90 0.65 -11.58 19.42
CA ARG A 90 0.67 -12.62 20.48
C ARG A 90 0.53 -14.04 19.92
N HIS A 91 0.00 -14.17 18.71
CA HIS A 91 -0.26 -15.46 18.05
C HIS A 91 0.71 -15.74 16.90
N PHE A 92 1.27 -14.72 16.28
CA PHE A 92 2.20 -14.79 15.14
C PHE A 92 3.46 -13.97 15.44
N GLY A 93 4.55 -14.23 14.71
CA GLY A 93 5.76 -13.41 14.85
C GLY A 93 5.46 -11.94 14.55
N TYR A 94 5.79 -11.04 15.47
CA TYR A 94 5.53 -9.61 15.32
C TYR A 94 6.61 -8.96 14.44
N VAL A 95 6.22 -8.42 13.29
CA VAL A 95 7.13 -7.76 12.33
C VAL A 95 7.17 -6.24 12.55
N SER A 96 6.00 -5.60 12.66
CA SER A 96 5.85 -4.15 12.81
C SER A 96 4.41 -3.77 13.14
N ASP A 97 4.19 -2.62 13.80
CA ASP A 97 2.87 -1.98 13.94
C ASP A 97 2.68 -0.73 13.07
N GLU A 98 3.75 -0.28 12.40
CA GLU A 98 3.82 1.05 11.77
C GLU A 98 4.16 0.99 10.28
N SER A 99 5.16 0.17 9.91
CA SER A 99 5.66 0.14 8.54
C SER A 99 6.25 -1.23 8.20
N VAL A 100 5.91 -1.73 7.02
CA VAL A 100 6.46 -2.94 6.42
C VAL A 100 7.15 -2.54 5.12
N ALA A 101 8.47 -2.76 5.04
CA ALA A 101 9.25 -2.47 3.84
C ALA A 101 9.48 -3.75 3.03
N VAL A 102 9.17 -3.70 1.73
CA VAL A 102 9.22 -4.86 0.82
C VAL A 102 9.96 -4.51 -0.48
N ASP A 103 10.82 -5.42 -0.94
CA ASP A 103 11.46 -5.29 -2.26
C ASP A 103 10.75 -6.13 -3.35
N LEU A 104 11.28 -6.10 -4.58
CA LEU A 104 10.71 -6.86 -5.70
C LEU A 104 10.90 -8.39 -5.58
N ASP A 105 11.83 -8.85 -4.74
CA ASP A 105 12.04 -10.28 -4.43
C ASP A 105 11.16 -10.74 -3.26
N LEU A 106 10.19 -9.91 -2.87
CA LEU A 106 9.28 -10.08 -1.74
C LEU A 106 9.98 -10.18 -0.38
N ALA A 107 11.26 -9.83 -0.26
CA ALA A 107 11.92 -9.81 1.02
C ALA A 107 11.30 -8.73 1.92
N VAL A 108 11.10 -9.06 3.19
CA VAL A 108 10.52 -8.14 4.17
C VAL A 108 11.57 -7.71 5.17
N TRP A 109 11.70 -6.40 5.35
CA TRP A 109 12.54 -5.80 6.38
C TRP A 109 11.69 -5.53 7.63
N PRO A 110 11.92 -6.25 8.73
CA PRO A 110 11.15 -6.05 9.95
C PRO A 110 11.51 -4.72 10.63
N TYR A 111 10.53 -4.10 11.27
CA TYR A 111 10.72 -2.86 12.03
C TYR A 111 10.03 -2.97 13.38
N ARG A 112 10.65 -3.71 14.30
CA ARG A 112 10.12 -4.05 15.63
C ARG A 112 10.40 -2.96 16.67
N LYS A 113 10.12 -1.72 16.30
CA LYS A 113 10.28 -0.57 17.20
C LYS A 113 9.37 -0.71 18.43
N PRO A 114 9.61 0.08 19.50
CA PRO A 114 8.69 0.14 20.62
C PRO A 114 7.28 0.57 20.19
N LEU A 115 6.26 -0.01 20.83
CA LEU A 115 4.87 0.36 20.61
C LEU A 115 4.51 1.54 21.49
N SER A 116 3.82 2.52 20.89
CA SER A 116 3.28 3.69 21.59
C SER A 116 1.92 3.35 22.20
N VAL A 117 1.91 2.95 23.48
CA VAL A 117 0.71 2.45 24.18
C VAL A 117 0.15 3.51 25.14
N ILE A 118 -1.17 3.66 25.16
CA ILE A 118 -1.85 4.49 26.16
C ILE A 118 -1.90 3.68 27.46
N VAL A 119 -1.39 4.25 28.55
CA VAL A 119 -1.36 3.62 29.88
C VAL A 119 -2.14 4.50 30.85
N ASP A 120 -3.10 3.92 31.57
CA ASP A 120 -3.93 4.65 32.52
C ASP A 120 -3.09 5.39 33.56
N GLY A 121 -3.47 6.64 33.83
CA GLY A 121 -2.76 7.51 34.77
C GLY A 121 -1.43 8.09 34.25
N LYS A 122 -1.09 7.89 32.97
CA LYS A 122 0.07 8.54 32.33
C LYS A 122 -0.37 9.68 31.39
N PRO A 123 0.30 10.84 31.44
CA PRO A 123 -0.04 11.98 30.59
C PRO A 123 0.38 11.79 29.12
N PHE A 124 1.30 10.86 28.84
CA PHE A 124 1.81 10.57 27.50
C PHE A 124 1.82 9.06 27.23
N LYS A 125 1.68 8.70 25.95
CA LYS A 125 1.85 7.32 25.49
C LYS A 125 3.23 6.81 25.90
N GLN A 126 3.26 5.63 26.51
CA GLN A 126 4.48 4.97 26.90
C GLN A 126 5.05 4.22 25.69
N GLN A 127 6.37 4.23 25.56
CA GLN A 127 7.07 3.40 24.58
C GLN A 127 7.45 2.09 25.24
N ILE A 128 6.83 0.99 24.82
CA ILE A 128 6.98 -0.33 25.43
C ILE A 128 7.59 -1.28 24.40
N ALA A 129 8.58 -2.07 24.81
CA ALA A 129 9.19 -3.06 23.92
C ALA A 129 8.14 -4.13 23.52
N PRO A 130 8.13 -4.61 22.27
CA PRO A 130 7.26 -5.70 21.84
C PRO A 130 7.21 -6.90 22.79
N SER A 131 8.37 -7.35 23.29
CA SER A 131 8.45 -8.49 24.20
C SER A 131 7.84 -8.23 25.59
N ASP A 132 7.83 -6.98 26.09
CA ASP A 132 7.12 -6.63 27.34
C ASP A 132 5.59 -6.74 27.20
N LEU A 133 5.07 -6.65 25.97
CA LEU A 133 3.64 -6.79 25.67
C LEU A 133 3.24 -8.24 25.36
N GLY A 134 4.18 -9.18 25.46
CA GLY A 134 4.00 -10.58 25.13
C GLY A 134 3.93 -10.85 23.62
N LEU A 135 4.46 -9.95 22.78
CA LEU A 135 4.50 -10.18 21.34
C LEU A 135 5.60 -11.18 20.99
N ARG A 136 5.29 -12.13 20.11
CA ARG A 136 6.18 -13.22 19.70
C ARG A 136 7.42 -12.66 18.97
N PRO A 137 8.59 -13.31 19.13
CA PRO A 137 9.76 -13.02 18.32
C PRO A 137 9.52 -13.35 16.85
N LEU A 138 10.43 -12.91 15.99
CA LEU A 138 10.47 -13.38 14.60
C LEU A 138 10.95 -14.84 14.55
N PRO A 139 10.53 -15.61 13.54
CA PRO A 139 11.14 -16.90 13.24
C PRO A 139 12.56 -16.70 12.71
N ASP A 140 13.37 -17.77 12.76
CA ASP A 140 14.70 -17.79 12.13
C ASP A 140 14.62 -17.86 10.58
N ALA A 141 13.44 -18.18 10.05
CA ALA A 141 13.18 -18.24 8.62
C ALA A 141 13.26 -16.83 7.97
N PRO A 142 13.81 -16.71 6.75
CA PRO A 142 13.80 -15.45 6.03
C PRO A 142 12.37 -14.92 5.81
N LEU A 143 12.16 -13.64 6.11
CA LEU A 143 10.84 -13.04 5.94
C LEU A 143 10.53 -12.78 4.48
N ARG A 144 9.36 -13.24 4.01
CA ARG A 144 8.86 -13.06 2.65
C ARG A 144 7.40 -12.62 2.66
N LEU A 145 7.07 -11.59 1.89
CA LEU A 145 5.69 -11.14 1.74
C LEU A 145 4.87 -12.25 1.06
N ALA A 146 3.77 -12.63 1.70
CA ALA A 146 2.83 -13.63 1.20
C ALA A 146 1.46 -13.02 0.84
N GLY A 147 1.21 -11.76 1.23
CA GLY A 147 -0.02 -11.06 0.89
C GLY A 147 -0.09 -9.65 1.47
N ILE A 148 -0.85 -8.80 0.80
CA ILE A 148 -1.22 -7.45 1.25
C ILE A 148 -2.72 -7.46 1.53
N THR A 149 -3.10 -7.03 2.72
CA THR A 149 -4.48 -7.12 3.19
C THR A 149 -4.97 -5.80 3.77
N LEU A 150 -6.03 -5.25 3.20
CA LEU A 150 -6.75 -4.09 3.70
C LEU A 150 -7.63 -4.52 4.88
N LEU A 151 -7.39 -3.94 6.05
CA LEU A 151 -8.18 -4.18 7.26
C LEU A 151 -9.40 -3.28 7.28
N GLU A 152 -10.57 -3.90 7.45
CA GLU A 152 -11.82 -3.18 7.59
C GLU A 152 -12.60 -3.68 8.81
N ARG A 153 -12.62 -2.88 9.88
CA ARG A 153 -13.41 -3.20 11.07
C ARG A 153 -14.86 -2.76 10.85
N GLN A 154 -15.77 -3.72 10.77
CA GLN A 154 -17.21 -3.50 10.66
C GLN A 154 -17.92 -4.28 11.78
N PRO A 155 -18.24 -3.66 12.93
CA PRO A 155 -18.85 -4.35 14.07
C PRO A 155 -20.21 -5.01 13.75
N ASP A 156 -20.99 -4.39 12.86
CA ASP A 156 -22.37 -4.78 12.54
C ASP A 156 -22.46 -5.61 11.25
N THR A 157 -21.35 -6.14 10.73
CA THR A 157 -21.36 -6.95 9.51
C THR A 157 -21.90 -8.36 9.77
N ASP A 158 -22.80 -8.82 8.90
CA ASP A 158 -23.31 -10.19 8.90
C ASP A 158 -22.42 -11.16 8.12
N ASP A 159 -21.46 -10.64 7.33
CA ASP A 159 -20.59 -11.43 6.45
C ASP A 159 -19.10 -11.08 6.64
N PRO A 160 -18.52 -11.32 7.83
CA PRO A 160 -17.10 -11.12 8.05
C PRO A 160 -16.29 -12.15 7.23
N GLY A 161 -15.14 -11.73 6.72
CA GLY A 161 -14.32 -12.63 5.92
C GLY A 161 -13.28 -11.92 5.05
N VAL A 162 -12.61 -12.73 4.25
CA VAL A 162 -11.61 -12.29 3.29
C VAL A 162 -12.25 -12.19 1.91
N ARG A 163 -12.02 -11.09 1.20
CA ARG A 163 -12.45 -10.87 -0.18
C ARG A 163 -11.28 -10.37 -1.01
N THR A 164 -11.23 -10.71 -2.29
CA THR A 164 -10.27 -10.11 -3.23
C THR A 164 -10.70 -8.67 -3.54
N VAL A 165 -9.73 -7.79 -3.72
CA VAL A 165 -9.94 -6.41 -4.15
C VAL A 165 -9.39 -6.27 -5.56
N ASP A 166 -10.16 -5.63 -6.44
CA ASP A 166 -9.70 -5.27 -7.78
C ASP A 166 -8.42 -4.44 -7.70
N LEU A 167 -7.45 -4.71 -8.57
CA LEU A 167 -6.10 -4.13 -8.51
C LEU A 167 -6.13 -2.61 -8.64
N VAL A 168 -7.01 -2.03 -9.46
CA VAL A 168 -7.12 -0.57 -9.60
C VAL A 168 -7.64 0.04 -8.30
N ASP A 169 -8.67 -0.55 -7.71
CA ASP A 169 -9.23 -0.08 -6.44
C ASP A 169 -8.24 -0.29 -5.29
N ALA A 170 -7.52 -1.41 -5.28
CA ALA A 170 -6.47 -1.71 -4.32
C ALA A 170 -5.34 -0.69 -4.39
N ILE A 171 -4.85 -0.34 -5.59
CA ILE A 171 -3.81 0.69 -5.76
C ILE A 171 -4.30 2.04 -5.23
N CYS A 172 -5.54 2.44 -5.55
CA CYS A 172 -6.12 3.68 -5.04
C CYS A 172 -6.21 3.71 -3.51
N GLU A 173 -6.58 2.60 -2.88
CA GLU A 173 -6.67 2.50 -1.42
C GLU A 173 -5.31 2.36 -0.72
N LEU A 174 -4.34 1.72 -1.37
CA LEU A 174 -2.98 1.56 -0.85
C LEU A 174 -2.19 2.87 -0.97
N THR A 175 -2.42 3.68 -1.99
CA THR A 175 -1.62 4.90 -2.27
C THR A 175 -1.49 5.84 -1.06
N PRO A 176 -2.56 6.20 -0.33
CA PRO A 176 -2.45 7.02 0.87
C PRO A 176 -1.68 6.36 2.03
N GLN A 177 -1.46 5.04 1.94
CA GLN A 177 -0.75 4.23 2.93
C GLN A 177 0.66 3.84 2.44
N ILE A 178 1.18 4.42 1.35
CA ILE A 178 2.55 4.17 0.87
C ILE A 178 3.38 5.43 1.06
N SER A 179 4.48 5.30 1.81
CA SER A 179 5.44 6.40 1.97
C SER A 179 6.34 6.50 0.74
N TYR A 180 6.56 7.72 0.23
CA TYR A 180 7.46 8.02 -0.89
C TYR A 180 7.12 7.28 -2.19
N LEU A 181 5.83 7.02 -2.46
CA LEU A 181 5.39 6.30 -3.68
C LEU A 181 5.99 6.88 -4.98
N PRO A 182 5.94 8.21 -5.25
CA PRO A 182 6.43 8.76 -6.52
C PRO A 182 7.93 8.60 -6.75
N GLU A 183 8.69 8.25 -5.70
CA GLU A 183 10.13 8.07 -5.79
C GLU A 183 10.54 6.66 -6.17
N LEU A 184 9.59 5.72 -6.21
CA LEU A 184 9.85 4.37 -6.71
C LEU A 184 10.11 4.37 -8.23
N PRO A 185 10.93 3.45 -8.74
CA PRO A 185 11.06 3.25 -10.17
C PRO A 185 9.76 2.67 -10.73
N SER A 186 9.09 3.42 -11.61
CA SER A 186 7.76 3.08 -12.16
C SER A 186 6.78 2.66 -11.06
N PRO A 187 6.31 3.62 -10.22
CA PRO A 187 5.64 3.32 -8.95
C PRO A 187 4.42 2.39 -9.05
N LEU A 188 3.55 2.57 -10.05
CA LEU A 188 2.36 1.75 -10.22
C LEU A 188 2.74 0.35 -10.69
N GLN A 189 3.70 0.25 -11.62
CA GLN A 189 4.24 -1.03 -12.04
C GLN A 189 4.94 -1.76 -10.90
N TYR A 190 5.61 -1.05 -9.99
CA TYR A 190 6.27 -1.62 -8.82
C TYR A 190 5.25 -2.31 -7.91
N ILE A 191 4.13 -1.63 -7.62
CA ILE A 191 3.02 -2.22 -6.85
C ILE A 191 2.46 -3.43 -7.60
N ALA A 192 2.15 -3.28 -8.90
CA ALA A 192 1.56 -4.35 -9.70
C ALA A 192 2.44 -5.60 -9.79
N ARG A 193 3.78 -5.45 -9.90
CA ARG A 193 4.74 -6.58 -9.86
C ARG A 193 4.79 -7.28 -8.51
N ILE A 194 4.64 -6.56 -7.40
CA ILE A 194 4.55 -7.18 -6.08
C ILE A 194 3.23 -7.94 -5.96
N VAL A 195 2.11 -7.33 -6.35
CA VAL A 195 0.79 -7.97 -6.30
C VAL A 195 0.77 -9.23 -7.15
N ASP A 196 1.29 -9.17 -8.38
CA ASP A 196 1.38 -10.32 -9.31
C ASP A 196 2.07 -11.53 -8.67
N GLN A 197 3.15 -11.32 -7.92
CA GLN A 197 3.88 -12.40 -7.26
C GLN A 197 3.17 -12.95 -6.01
N VAL A 198 2.40 -12.13 -5.29
CA VAL A 198 1.65 -12.56 -4.09
C VAL A 198 0.21 -12.97 -4.40
N GLY A 199 -0.25 -12.81 -5.64
CA GLY A 199 -1.61 -13.09 -6.09
C GLY A 199 -2.48 -11.84 -6.17
N ALA A 200 -3.27 -11.57 -5.14
CA ALA A 200 -4.18 -10.41 -5.11
C ALA A 200 -4.10 -9.67 -3.79
N VAL A 201 -4.43 -8.38 -3.81
CA VAL A 201 -4.73 -7.64 -2.58
C VAL A 201 -6.05 -8.15 -2.05
N THR A 202 -6.08 -8.44 -0.75
CA THR A 202 -7.31 -8.89 -0.09
C THR A 202 -7.84 -7.82 0.85
N ARG A 203 -9.12 -7.90 1.17
CA ARG A 203 -9.77 -7.14 2.21
C ARG A 203 -10.24 -8.12 3.28
N LEU A 204 -9.85 -7.86 4.52
CA LEU A 204 -10.28 -8.62 5.68
C LEU A 204 -11.30 -7.77 6.46
N VAL A 205 -12.56 -8.14 6.34
CA VAL A 205 -13.67 -7.56 7.09
C VAL A 205 -13.86 -8.35 8.39
N TYR A 206 -13.81 -7.66 9.54
CA TYR A 206 -13.90 -8.30 10.86
C TYR A 206 -14.68 -7.42 11.85
N ARG A 207 -15.26 -8.04 12.88
CA ARG A 207 -16.05 -7.32 13.89
C ARG A 207 -15.19 -6.89 15.07
N ASP A 208 -14.40 -7.83 15.57
CA ASP A 208 -13.54 -7.64 16.73
C ASP A 208 -12.13 -8.20 16.52
N ALA A 209 -11.14 -7.56 17.13
CA ALA A 209 -9.74 -7.97 17.01
C ALA A 209 -9.49 -9.40 17.55
N ALA A 210 -10.36 -9.93 18.42
CA ALA A 210 -10.30 -11.30 18.88
C ALA A 210 -10.54 -12.36 17.78
N GLU A 211 -11.18 -11.99 16.68
CA GLU A 211 -11.44 -12.90 15.53
C GLU A 211 -10.21 -13.04 14.61
N LEU A 212 -9.35 -12.01 14.60
CA LEU A 212 -8.23 -11.90 13.67
C LEU A 212 -7.28 -13.10 13.68
N PRO A 213 -6.90 -13.72 14.83
CA PRO A 213 -5.96 -14.83 14.82
C PRO A 213 -6.45 -16.04 14.01
N ALA A 214 -7.73 -16.40 14.13
CA ALA A 214 -8.31 -17.51 13.36
C ALA A 214 -8.38 -17.17 11.87
N MET A 215 -8.77 -15.94 11.53
CA MET A 215 -8.87 -15.48 10.13
C MET A 215 -7.49 -15.45 9.46
N VAL A 216 -6.47 -14.92 10.15
CA VAL A 216 -5.08 -14.88 9.65
C VAL A 216 -4.48 -16.28 9.51
N THR A 217 -4.80 -17.20 10.43
CA THR A 217 -4.42 -18.62 10.28
C THR A 217 -4.99 -19.21 8.98
N ALA A 218 -6.28 -18.97 8.72
CA ALA A 218 -6.92 -19.43 7.49
C ALA A 218 -6.30 -18.79 6.24
N MET A 219 -5.93 -17.51 6.29
CA MET A 219 -5.24 -16.83 5.20
C MET A 219 -3.88 -17.46 4.89
N PHE A 220 -3.06 -17.75 5.90
CA PHE A 220 -1.78 -18.45 5.68
C PHE A 220 -1.97 -19.88 5.14
N ALA A 221 -3.09 -20.54 5.43
CA ALA A 221 -3.40 -21.87 4.90
C ALA A 221 -4.02 -21.84 3.49
N SER A 222 -4.54 -20.68 3.06
CA SER A 222 -5.23 -20.52 1.79
C SER A 222 -4.25 -20.39 0.63
N ARG A 223 -4.69 -20.83 -0.55
CA ARG A 223 -3.98 -20.52 -1.80
C ARG A 223 -4.26 -19.07 -2.18
N PRO A 224 -3.25 -18.30 -2.62
CA PRO A 224 -3.48 -16.96 -3.14
C PRO A 224 -4.48 -16.98 -4.30
N ALA A 225 -5.32 -15.96 -4.37
CA ALA A 225 -6.11 -15.71 -5.57
C ALA A 225 -5.18 -15.35 -6.74
N ALA A 226 -5.61 -15.63 -7.97
CA ALA A 226 -4.87 -15.22 -9.14
C ALA A 226 -4.81 -13.68 -9.23
N ALA A 227 -3.66 -13.16 -9.68
CA ALA A 227 -3.51 -11.76 -9.99
C ALA A 227 -4.34 -11.39 -11.24
N GLN A 228 -4.80 -10.14 -11.28
CA GLN A 228 -5.38 -9.58 -12.51
C GLN A 228 -4.26 -9.26 -13.50
N GLU A 229 -4.52 -9.54 -14.78
CA GLU A 229 -3.60 -9.19 -15.85
C GLU A 229 -3.49 -7.67 -15.99
N TRP A 230 -2.26 -7.19 -16.10
CA TRP A 230 -1.97 -5.79 -16.28
C TRP A 230 -0.86 -5.57 -17.29
N SER A 231 -0.86 -4.39 -17.91
CA SER A 231 0.18 -3.97 -18.85
C SER A 231 0.57 -2.51 -18.62
N VAL A 232 1.77 -2.13 -19.04
CA VAL A 232 2.18 -0.72 -19.06
C VAL A 232 1.36 0.02 -20.11
N ALA A 233 0.89 1.23 -19.81
CA ALA A 233 0.20 2.06 -20.79
C ALA A 233 1.14 2.41 -21.98
N PRO A 234 0.61 2.45 -23.21
CA PRO A 234 1.42 2.79 -24.38
C PRO A 234 1.92 4.24 -24.30
N ARG A 235 3.04 4.53 -24.98
CA ARG A 235 3.50 5.91 -25.13
C ARG A 235 2.58 6.69 -26.07
N PRO A 236 2.33 7.99 -25.81
CA PRO A 236 1.55 8.82 -26.72
C PRO A 236 2.15 8.87 -28.13
N ALA A 237 1.28 8.76 -29.14
CA ALA A 237 1.61 9.02 -30.53
C ALA A 237 1.95 10.51 -30.72
N GLN A 238 2.85 10.80 -31.66
CA GLN A 238 3.25 12.18 -31.98
C GLN A 238 2.26 12.89 -32.92
N THR A 239 1.27 12.17 -33.43
CA THR A 239 0.33 12.62 -34.45
C THR A 239 -1.10 12.31 -34.02
N GLY A 240 -2.04 13.18 -34.36
CA GLY A 240 -3.46 13.01 -34.05
C GLY A 240 -4.07 14.33 -33.58
N PRO A 241 -5.39 14.35 -33.35
CA PRO A 241 -6.09 15.56 -32.91
C PRO A 241 -5.91 15.87 -31.41
N TRP A 242 -5.23 14.99 -30.66
CA TRP A 242 -5.06 15.09 -29.21
C TRP A 242 -3.59 15.11 -28.80
N ARG A 243 -3.24 16.02 -27.89
CA ARG A 243 -2.02 15.97 -27.09
C ARG A 243 -2.34 15.31 -25.76
N CYS A 244 -1.67 14.21 -25.46
CA CYS A 244 -1.77 13.55 -24.15
C CYS A 244 -0.69 14.09 -23.22
N ALA A 245 -1.05 14.33 -21.96
CA ALA A 245 -0.08 14.77 -20.95
C ALA A 245 0.97 13.69 -20.70
N GLU A 246 2.20 14.11 -20.41
CA GLU A 246 3.19 13.21 -19.81
C GLU A 246 2.74 12.81 -18.40
N VAL A 247 2.95 11.54 -18.06
CA VAL A 247 2.56 10.94 -16.78
C VAL A 247 3.79 10.29 -16.16
N ASP A 248 3.85 10.23 -14.84
CA ASP A 248 4.97 9.63 -14.12
C ASP A 248 4.99 8.11 -14.31
N ASP A 249 3.81 7.50 -14.28
CA ASP A 249 3.61 6.08 -14.57
C ASP A 249 2.13 5.80 -14.90
N ALA A 250 1.86 4.75 -15.67
CA ALA A 250 0.50 4.31 -15.92
C ALA A 250 0.44 2.83 -16.28
N ILE A 251 -0.56 2.14 -15.73
CA ILE A 251 -0.87 0.74 -16.03
C ILE A 251 -2.32 0.59 -16.46
N LEU A 252 -2.56 -0.41 -17.29
CA LEU A 252 -3.88 -0.85 -17.73
C LEU A 252 -4.19 -2.18 -17.03
N VAL A 253 -5.41 -2.35 -16.54
CA VAL A 253 -5.86 -3.55 -15.84
C VAL A 253 -7.27 -3.87 -16.31
N GLU A 254 -7.46 -4.98 -17.02
CA GLU A 254 -8.79 -5.47 -17.46
C GLU A 254 -9.72 -4.37 -18.04
N GLY A 255 -9.18 -3.47 -18.85
CA GLY A 255 -9.95 -2.38 -19.48
C GLY A 255 -10.11 -1.11 -18.62
N ARG A 256 -9.62 -1.09 -17.38
CA ARG A 256 -9.44 0.11 -16.54
C ARG A 256 -7.99 0.61 -16.61
N ALA A 257 -7.71 1.78 -16.03
CA ALA A 257 -6.34 2.30 -15.90
C ALA A 257 -6.08 2.91 -14.53
N CYS A 258 -4.83 2.79 -14.05
CA CYS A 258 -4.27 3.65 -13.00
C CYS A 258 -3.22 4.55 -13.62
N ILE A 259 -3.30 5.84 -13.35
CA ILE A 259 -2.36 6.85 -13.85
C ILE A 259 -1.80 7.61 -12.65
N LEU A 260 -0.47 7.65 -12.54
CA LEU A 260 0.24 8.49 -11.58
C LEU A 260 0.75 9.73 -12.31
N ARG A 261 0.36 10.90 -11.80
CA ARG A 261 0.84 12.18 -12.30
C ARG A 261 0.92 13.18 -11.16
N ASP A 262 2.04 13.89 -11.06
CA ASP A 262 2.27 14.95 -10.09
C ASP A 262 2.03 14.45 -8.64
N GLY A 263 2.36 13.18 -8.40
CA GLY A 263 2.17 12.51 -7.10
C GLY A 263 0.73 12.06 -6.80
N VAL A 264 -0.21 12.23 -7.73
CA VAL A 264 -1.62 11.83 -7.59
C VAL A 264 -1.92 10.62 -8.44
N VAL A 265 -2.53 9.59 -7.84
CA VAL A 265 -3.04 8.42 -8.55
C VAL A 265 -4.51 8.63 -8.92
N THR A 266 -4.80 8.53 -10.21
CA THR A 266 -6.15 8.60 -10.77
C THR A 266 -6.52 7.27 -11.41
N ALA A 267 -7.70 6.75 -11.08
CA ALA A 267 -8.27 5.60 -11.74
C ALA A 267 -9.22 6.04 -12.87
N LEU A 268 -9.11 5.39 -14.02
CA LEU A 268 -10.10 5.48 -15.09
C LEU A 268 -10.94 4.20 -15.13
N ASP A 269 -12.25 4.36 -15.28
CA ASP A 269 -13.15 3.25 -15.56
C ASP A 269 -12.97 2.73 -17.00
N HIS A 270 -13.78 1.76 -17.40
CA HIS A 270 -13.68 1.13 -18.71
C HIS A 270 -13.81 2.12 -19.88
N ARG A 271 -14.74 3.08 -19.77
CA ARG A 271 -14.99 4.07 -20.81
C ARG A 271 -13.86 5.09 -20.85
N GLY A 272 -13.48 5.65 -19.71
CA GLY A 272 -12.39 6.60 -19.58
C GLY A 272 -11.06 6.02 -20.06
N CYS A 273 -10.76 4.77 -19.70
CA CYS A 273 -9.58 4.06 -20.16
C CYS A 273 -9.57 3.86 -21.68
N LEU A 274 -10.69 3.43 -22.29
CA LEU A 274 -10.79 3.29 -23.74
C LEU A 274 -10.54 4.62 -24.45
N VAL A 275 -11.21 5.69 -24.02
CA VAL A 275 -11.07 7.02 -24.62
C VAL A 275 -9.63 7.50 -24.49
N TRP A 276 -9.07 7.45 -23.28
CA TRP A 276 -7.70 7.88 -23.03
C TRP A 276 -6.67 7.09 -23.85
N ARG A 277 -6.79 5.76 -23.90
CA ARG A 277 -5.90 4.91 -24.71
C ARG A 277 -6.00 5.22 -26.19
N MET A 278 -7.20 5.46 -26.71
CA MET A 278 -7.38 5.82 -28.11
C MET A 278 -6.80 7.22 -28.42
N CYS A 279 -6.87 8.16 -27.48
CA CYS A 279 -6.14 9.43 -27.58
C CYS A 279 -4.62 9.22 -27.62
N LEU A 280 -4.08 8.34 -26.78
CA LEU A 280 -2.65 7.98 -26.81
C LEU A 280 -2.26 7.40 -28.18
N GLU A 281 -3.15 6.69 -28.85
CA GLU A 281 -2.91 6.11 -30.18
C GLU A 281 -3.14 7.11 -31.34
N GLY A 282 -3.55 8.35 -31.06
CA GLY A 282 -3.78 9.40 -32.05
C GLY A 282 -5.13 9.31 -32.78
N ALA A 283 -6.10 8.59 -32.22
CA ALA A 283 -7.41 8.39 -32.82
C ALA A 283 -8.27 9.67 -32.87
N THR A 284 -9.11 9.80 -33.89
CA THR A 284 -10.13 10.85 -33.99
C THR A 284 -11.35 10.54 -33.12
N SER A 285 -12.17 11.55 -32.80
CA SER A 285 -13.42 11.34 -32.05
C SER A 285 -14.33 10.30 -32.69
N GLU A 286 -14.42 10.28 -34.03
CA GLU A 286 -15.21 9.28 -34.77
C GLU A 286 -14.68 7.86 -34.55
N GLN A 287 -13.36 7.69 -34.59
CA GLN A 287 -12.71 6.39 -34.33
C GLN A 287 -12.90 5.95 -32.88
N ILE A 288 -12.79 6.87 -31.92
CA ILE A 288 -13.04 6.61 -30.49
C ILE A 288 -14.49 6.15 -30.28
N THR A 289 -15.46 6.86 -30.86
CA THR A 289 -16.88 6.49 -30.75
C THR A 289 -17.15 5.13 -31.38
N ALA A 290 -16.62 4.86 -32.57
CA ALA A 290 -16.76 3.55 -33.22
C ALA A 290 -16.17 2.40 -32.38
N ALA A 291 -14.99 2.63 -31.77
CA ALA A 291 -14.37 1.68 -30.87
C ALA A 291 -15.20 1.46 -29.60
N ALA A 292 -15.77 2.53 -29.02
CA ALA A 292 -16.63 2.44 -27.84
C ALA A 292 -17.91 1.66 -28.12
N ILE A 293 -18.57 1.90 -29.27
CA ILE A 293 -19.75 1.14 -29.69
C ILE A 293 -19.40 -0.34 -29.88
N THR A 294 -18.22 -0.64 -30.44
CA THR A 294 -17.75 -2.02 -30.62
C THR A 294 -17.51 -2.71 -29.28
N ALA A 295 -16.93 -2.00 -28.30
CA ALA A 295 -16.57 -2.55 -27.00
C ALA A 295 -17.76 -2.69 -26.04
N PHE A 296 -18.69 -1.73 -26.03
CA PHE A 296 -19.74 -1.62 -25.01
C PHE A 296 -21.16 -1.76 -25.58
N GLY A 297 -21.32 -1.80 -26.90
CA GLY A 297 -22.60 -1.73 -27.57
C GLY A 297 -23.08 -0.29 -27.81
N ALA A 298 -24.05 -0.13 -28.72
CA ALA A 298 -24.68 1.16 -28.98
C ALA A 298 -25.64 1.53 -27.82
N PRO A 299 -25.64 2.78 -27.33
CA PRO A 299 -26.63 3.25 -26.37
C PRO A 299 -28.04 3.19 -26.97
N ALA A 300 -29.04 2.91 -26.13
CA ALA A 300 -30.44 2.77 -26.57
C ALA A 300 -30.97 4.01 -27.30
N ASP A 301 -30.50 5.20 -26.92
CA ASP A 301 -30.98 6.48 -27.44
C ASP A 301 -30.05 7.09 -28.51
N GLY A 302 -29.01 6.36 -28.95
CA GLY A 302 -28.08 6.83 -29.99
C GLY A 302 -27.04 7.87 -29.55
N ALA A 303 -26.98 8.22 -28.26
CA ALA A 303 -26.12 9.26 -27.70
C ALA A 303 -24.61 8.89 -27.54
N ALA A 304 -24.09 7.96 -28.36
CA ALA A 304 -22.71 7.48 -28.21
C ALA A 304 -21.68 8.62 -28.35
N GLU A 305 -21.87 9.49 -29.35
CA GLU A 305 -20.99 10.63 -29.58
C GLU A 305 -20.99 11.62 -28.42
N GLU A 306 -22.15 11.88 -27.80
CA GLU A 306 -22.29 12.79 -26.66
C GLU A 306 -21.55 12.24 -25.43
N LEU A 307 -21.70 10.95 -25.13
CA LEU A 307 -21.02 10.29 -24.00
C LEU A 307 -19.49 10.28 -24.16
N ILE A 308 -19.01 10.12 -25.40
CA ILE A 308 -17.57 10.16 -25.70
C ILE A 308 -17.05 11.60 -25.64
N ALA A 309 -17.82 12.58 -26.11
CA ALA A 309 -17.48 13.99 -25.98
C ALA A 309 -17.41 14.43 -24.50
N GLU A 310 -18.36 13.99 -23.67
CA GLU A 310 -18.34 14.21 -22.21
C GLU A 310 -17.08 13.60 -21.58
N THR A 311 -16.76 12.35 -21.92
CA THR A 311 -15.56 11.68 -21.38
C THR A 311 -14.26 12.38 -21.82
N LEU A 312 -14.18 12.86 -23.06
CA LEU A 312 -13.05 13.66 -23.54
C LEU A 312 -12.95 14.99 -22.78
N ASP A 313 -14.07 15.63 -22.47
CA ASP A 313 -14.10 16.87 -21.70
C ASP A 313 -13.68 16.66 -20.24
N ASP A 314 -14.08 15.56 -19.62
CA ASP A 314 -13.63 15.16 -18.29
C ASP A 314 -12.12 14.95 -18.27
N LEU A 315 -11.59 14.15 -19.21
CA LEU A 315 -10.14 13.92 -19.32
C LEU A 315 -9.38 15.24 -19.57
N ARG A 316 -9.97 16.18 -20.31
CA ARG A 316 -9.39 17.51 -20.55
C ARG A 316 -9.41 18.38 -19.30
N THR A 317 -10.51 18.36 -18.56
CA THR A 317 -10.68 19.09 -17.29
C THR A 317 -9.69 18.61 -16.24
N HIS A 318 -9.44 17.30 -16.20
CA HIS A 318 -8.41 16.68 -15.36
C HIS A 318 -7.00 16.74 -15.96
N GLY A 319 -6.85 17.35 -17.14
CA GLY A 319 -5.57 17.67 -17.77
C GLY A 319 -4.83 16.48 -18.40
N PHE A 320 -5.49 15.34 -18.63
CA PHE A 320 -4.88 14.16 -19.26
C PHE A 320 -4.76 14.30 -20.78
N VAL A 321 -5.67 15.06 -21.41
CA VAL A 321 -5.69 15.30 -22.85
C VAL A 321 -5.98 16.77 -23.17
N SER A 322 -5.51 17.26 -24.31
CA SER A 322 -5.88 18.56 -24.86
C SER A 322 -5.91 18.50 -26.39
N PRO A 323 -6.63 19.42 -27.07
CA PRO A 323 -6.56 19.51 -28.53
C PRO A 323 -5.13 19.81 -29.01
N ALA A 324 -4.73 19.21 -30.14
CA ALA A 324 -3.38 19.33 -30.69
C ALA A 324 -3.05 20.69 -31.35
#